data_AF-A0A316CKL0-F1
#
_entry.id   AF-A0A316CKL0-F1
#
_cell.length_a   1.000
_cell.length_b   1.000
_cell.length_c   1.000
_cell.angle_alpha   90.00
_cell.angle_beta   90.00
_cell.angle_gamma   90.00
#
_symmetry.space_group_name_H-M   'P 1'
#
loop_
_entity.id
_entity.type
_entity.pdbx_description
1 polymer ?
#
loop_
_entity_poly.entity_id
_entity_poly.type
_entity_poly.pdbx_seq_one_letter_code
_entity_poly.pdbx_strand_id
1 'polypeptide(L)'
;MMTYRSADMAWLNRSLAAKDKIRKAGRTPNGHTLWKSSERAVLKKHFPDYKAIKKRLPERSMAAIRGQCHLMGLSTPKAAWTAADRAKLKRLFPTVSKAELLAAFPGRTYVSLQVSGYQMGLKRWRKPYVKTSHPVLDDVREACRTKGHFMPDLDVYAGTGHYFSRLAARRKKHDFRKVDKAIKALGGTLTIE
;
A
#
# COMPACT_ATOMS: atom_id res chain seq x y z
N MET A 1 -39.88 -5.12 -19.16
CA MET A 1 -39.89 -6.32 -18.28
C MET A 1 -38.49 -6.93 -18.34
N MET A 2 -37.67 -6.83 -17.27
CA MET A 2 -36.30 -7.37 -17.28
C MET A 2 -36.34 -8.89 -17.13
N THR A 3 -36.19 -9.62 -18.23
CA THR A 3 -36.11 -11.09 -18.25
C THR A 3 -34.70 -11.53 -17.85
N TYR A 4 -34.53 -11.99 -16.61
CA TYR A 4 -33.27 -12.62 -16.17
C TYR A 4 -33.10 -13.99 -16.85
N ARG A 5 -31.87 -14.34 -17.25
CA ARG A 5 -31.57 -15.67 -17.81
C ARG A 5 -31.80 -16.73 -16.73
N SER A 6 -32.24 -17.92 -17.10
CA SER A 6 -32.53 -19.02 -16.15
C SER A 6 -31.35 -19.33 -15.21
N ALA A 7 -30.11 -19.18 -15.71
CA ALA A 7 -28.88 -19.33 -14.95
C ALA A 7 -28.74 -18.28 -13.81
N ASP A 8 -29.18 -17.05 -14.03
CA ASP A 8 -29.13 -15.97 -13.03
C ASP A 8 -30.14 -16.22 -11.91
N MET A 9 -31.32 -16.75 -12.25
CA MET A 9 -32.34 -17.14 -11.27
C MET A 9 -31.87 -18.32 -10.40
N ALA A 10 -31.20 -19.32 -11.01
CA ALA A 10 -30.61 -20.42 -10.26
C ALA A 10 -29.48 -19.96 -9.31
N TRP A 11 -28.68 -18.97 -9.72
CA TRP A 11 -27.67 -18.34 -8.86
C TRP A 11 -28.31 -17.56 -7.70
N LEU A 12 -29.35 -16.76 -7.98
CA LEU A 12 -30.10 -16.03 -6.98
C LEU A 12 -30.71 -16.96 -5.93
N ASN A 13 -31.35 -18.04 -6.37
CA ASN A 13 -31.99 -19.02 -5.49
C ASN A 13 -30.97 -19.73 -4.57
N ARG A 14 -29.80 -20.08 -5.11
CA ARG A 14 -28.69 -20.63 -4.29
C ARG A 14 -28.18 -19.62 -3.26
N SER A 15 -28.08 -18.35 -3.64
CA SER A 15 -27.69 -17.26 -2.73
C SER A 15 -28.72 -17.04 -1.62
N LEU A 16 -30.02 -17.05 -1.94
CA LEU A 16 -31.11 -16.93 -0.97
C LEU A 16 -31.16 -18.11 -0.01
N ALA A 17 -31.01 -19.34 -0.51
CA ALA A 17 -30.97 -20.54 0.31
C ALA A 17 -29.76 -20.54 1.27
N ALA A 18 -28.59 -20.10 0.81
CA ALA A 18 -27.41 -19.93 1.66
C ALA A 18 -27.64 -18.88 2.77
N LYS A 19 -28.28 -17.75 2.44
CA LYS A 19 -28.64 -16.73 3.43
C LYS A 19 -29.63 -17.26 4.48
N ASP A 20 -30.62 -18.05 4.08
CA ASP A 20 -31.59 -18.62 5.02
C ASP A 20 -30.95 -19.66 5.95
N LYS A 21 -30.05 -20.51 5.44
CA LYS A 21 -29.24 -21.42 6.26
C LYS A 21 -28.41 -20.67 7.29
N ILE A 22 -27.73 -19.60 6.88
CA ILE A 22 -26.94 -18.74 7.78
C ILE A 22 -27.85 -18.11 8.85
N ARG A 23 -29.02 -17.59 8.46
CA ARG A 23 -29.98 -17.00 9.39
C ARG A 23 -30.47 -18.01 10.43
N LYS A 24 -30.81 -19.23 10.00
CA LYS A 24 -31.26 -20.33 10.89
C LYS A 24 -30.15 -20.81 11.83
N ALA A 25 -28.92 -20.95 11.33
CA ALA A 25 -27.78 -21.39 12.12
C ALA A 25 -27.25 -20.33 13.11
N GLY A 26 -27.61 -19.06 12.93
CA GLY A 26 -27.11 -17.96 13.76
C GLY A 26 -25.60 -17.69 13.65
N ARG A 27 -24.92 -18.38 12.72
CA ARG A 27 -23.47 -18.31 12.49
C ARG A 27 -23.18 -18.27 10.99
N THR A 28 -22.10 -17.58 10.63
CA THR A 28 -21.52 -17.64 9.28
C THR A 28 -20.93 -19.04 9.00
N PRO A 29 -20.71 -19.42 7.74
CA PRO A 29 -20.03 -20.68 7.40
C PRO A 29 -18.66 -20.85 8.09
N ASN A 30 -17.99 -19.73 8.41
CA ASN A 30 -16.71 -19.70 9.12
C ASN A 30 -16.86 -19.78 10.65
N GLY A 31 -18.05 -20.10 11.17
CA GLY A 31 -18.32 -20.26 12.60
C GLY A 31 -18.56 -18.97 13.39
N HIS A 32 -18.40 -17.78 12.81
CA HIS A 32 -18.63 -16.52 13.51
C HIS A 32 -20.12 -16.24 13.78
N THR A 33 -20.45 -15.78 14.98
CA THR A 33 -21.82 -15.40 15.38
C THR A 33 -22.35 -14.26 14.52
N LEU A 34 -23.58 -14.37 14.04
CA LEU A 34 -24.29 -13.30 13.32
C LEU A 34 -24.48 -12.06 14.21
N TRP A 35 -24.47 -10.87 13.60
CA TRP A 35 -24.75 -9.62 14.31
C TRP A 35 -26.23 -9.52 14.66
N LYS A 36 -26.55 -9.33 15.94
CA LYS A 36 -27.91 -9.07 16.42
C LYS A 36 -28.30 -7.61 16.18
N SER A 37 -29.59 -7.35 16.11
CA SER A 37 -30.14 -6.00 15.94
C SER A 37 -29.80 -5.07 17.11
N SER A 38 -29.78 -5.61 18.34
CA SER A 38 -29.35 -4.91 19.55
C SER A 38 -27.89 -4.47 19.48
N GLU A 39 -26.99 -5.36 19.05
CA GLU A 39 -25.57 -5.04 18.87
C GLU A 39 -25.38 -3.91 17.84
N ARG A 40 -26.11 -3.95 16.71
CA ARG A 40 -26.09 -2.87 15.71
C ARG A 40 -26.61 -1.54 16.24
N ALA A 41 -27.60 -1.56 17.14
CA ALA A 41 -28.09 -0.35 17.80
C ALA A 41 -27.03 0.27 18.72
N VAL A 42 -26.26 -0.56 19.44
CA VAL A 42 -25.11 -0.12 20.25
C VAL A 42 -24.06 0.55 19.36
N LEU A 43 -23.75 -0.02 18.18
CA LEU A 43 -22.81 0.60 17.24
C LEU A 43 -23.27 2.00 16.80
N LYS A 44 -24.54 2.17 16.41
CA LYS A 44 -25.08 3.47 16.00
C LYS A 44 -25.05 4.50 17.13
N LYS A 45 -25.39 4.09 18.35
CA LYS A 45 -25.50 5.00 19.51
C LYS A 45 -24.14 5.50 20.00
N HIS A 46 -23.11 4.67 19.94
CA HIS A 46 -21.81 4.96 20.54
C HIS A 46 -20.71 5.30 19.53
N PHE A 47 -20.98 5.22 18.22
CA PHE A 47 -20.05 5.71 17.21
C PHE A 47 -19.86 7.23 17.36
N PRO A 48 -18.62 7.77 17.29
CA PRO A 48 -17.36 7.13 16.88
C PRO A 48 -16.50 6.55 18.02
N ASP A 49 -16.99 6.49 19.26
CA ASP A 49 -16.21 6.01 20.41
C ASP A 49 -16.12 4.47 20.45
N TYR A 50 -15.10 3.96 19.79
CA TYR A 50 -14.76 2.54 19.76
C TYR A 50 -14.47 1.92 21.14
N LYS A 51 -13.96 2.69 22.10
CA LYS A 51 -13.68 2.17 23.45
C LYS A 51 -15.00 1.94 24.19
N ALA A 52 -15.93 2.90 24.10
CA ALA A 52 -17.27 2.77 24.67
C ALA A 52 -18.07 1.63 24.03
N ILE A 53 -17.91 1.39 22.72
CA ILE A 53 -18.51 0.25 22.03
C ILE A 53 -17.93 -1.08 22.55
N LYS A 54 -16.61 -1.19 22.65
CA LYS A 54 -15.95 -2.43 23.09
C LYS A 54 -16.33 -2.83 24.52
N LYS A 55 -16.50 -1.86 25.41
CA LYS A 55 -16.98 -2.11 26.78
C LYS A 55 -18.38 -2.73 26.81
N ARG A 56 -19.24 -2.38 25.85
CA ARG A 56 -20.62 -2.87 25.75
C ARG A 56 -20.75 -4.17 24.95
N LEU A 57 -19.77 -4.47 24.09
CA LEU A 57 -19.70 -5.68 23.28
C LEU A 57 -18.39 -6.45 23.57
N PRO A 58 -18.22 -7.00 24.78
CA PRO A 58 -16.97 -7.67 25.18
C PRO A 58 -16.68 -8.91 24.32
N GLU A 59 -17.72 -9.64 23.90
CA GLU A 59 -17.61 -10.84 23.05
C GLU A 59 -17.11 -10.54 21.62
N ARG A 60 -17.27 -9.29 21.14
CA ARG A 60 -16.88 -8.91 19.78
C ARG A 60 -15.48 -8.35 19.76
N SER A 61 -14.62 -8.88 18.88
CA SER A 61 -13.28 -8.32 18.69
C SER A 61 -13.35 -6.89 18.14
N MET A 62 -12.30 -6.09 18.41
CA MET A 62 -12.19 -4.73 17.86
C MET A 62 -12.26 -4.70 16.33
N ALA A 63 -11.69 -5.72 15.67
CA ALA A 63 -11.74 -5.87 14.22
C ALA A 63 -13.18 -6.11 13.74
N ALA A 64 -13.94 -6.98 14.41
CA ALA A 64 -15.34 -7.24 14.08
C ALA A 64 -16.19 -5.97 14.22
N ILE A 65 -16.00 -5.20 15.30
CA ILE A 65 -16.68 -3.92 15.53
C ILE A 65 -16.41 -2.94 14.39
N ARG A 66 -15.13 -2.73 14.03
CA ARG A 66 -14.75 -1.82 12.93
C ARG A 66 -15.31 -2.26 11.59
N GLY A 67 -15.22 -3.56 11.28
CA GLY A 67 -15.77 -4.13 10.06
C GLY A 67 -17.28 -3.95 9.96
N GLN A 68 -18.00 -4.16 11.06
CA GLN A 68 -19.45 -3.96 11.09
C GLN A 68 -19.85 -2.49 10.98
N CYS A 69 -19.15 -1.57 11.65
CA CYS A 69 -19.37 -0.13 11.47
C CYS A 69 -19.19 0.27 9.99
N HIS A 70 -18.13 -0.21 9.34
CA HIS A 70 -17.89 0.03 7.92
C HIS A 70 -19.01 -0.52 7.04
N LEU A 71 -19.45 -1.77 7.28
CA LEU A 71 -20.57 -2.39 6.55
C LEU A 71 -21.88 -1.62 6.73
N MET A 72 -22.08 -1.00 7.89
CA MET A 72 -23.24 -0.16 8.19
C MET A 72 -23.11 1.28 7.69
N GLY A 73 -22.01 1.64 7.02
CA GLY A 73 -21.74 3.02 6.59
C GLY A 73 -21.38 3.98 7.72
N LEU A 74 -21.18 3.47 8.94
CA LEU A 74 -20.70 4.26 10.08
C LEU A 74 -19.21 4.51 9.93
N SER A 75 -18.89 5.62 9.27
CA SER A 75 -17.51 6.06 9.04
C SER A 75 -17.35 7.53 9.44
N THR A 76 -16.20 7.88 9.98
CA THR A 76 -15.87 9.27 10.22
C THR A 76 -15.54 9.91 8.86
N PRO A 77 -16.20 11.03 8.50
CA PRO A 77 -15.91 11.69 7.23
C PRO A 77 -14.45 12.09 7.21
N LYS A 78 -13.74 11.67 6.16
CA LYS A 78 -12.38 12.14 5.92
C LYS A 78 -12.46 13.58 5.45
N ALA A 79 -11.58 14.45 5.96
CA ALA A 79 -11.49 15.80 5.45
C ALA A 79 -11.30 15.78 3.91
N ALA A 80 -12.02 16.64 3.19
CA ALA A 80 -11.88 16.75 1.74
C ALA A 80 -10.50 17.32 1.36
N TRP A 81 -9.99 16.99 0.18
CA TRP A 81 -8.78 17.63 -0.36
C TRP A 81 -9.16 18.94 -1.03
N THR A 82 -8.71 20.06 -0.47
CA THR A 82 -8.92 21.37 -1.09
C THR A 82 -7.93 21.62 -2.23
N ALA A 83 -8.20 22.62 -3.09
CA ALA A 83 -7.25 23.01 -4.13
C ALA A 83 -5.91 23.49 -3.53
N ALA A 84 -5.97 24.21 -2.42
CA ALA A 84 -4.79 24.67 -1.68
C ALA A 84 -3.96 23.49 -1.15
N ASP A 85 -4.60 22.45 -0.60
CA ASP A 85 -3.92 21.24 -0.14
C ASP A 85 -3.19 20.54 -1.29
N ARG A 86 -3.83 20.45 -2.46
CA ARG A 86 -3.22 19.84 -3.65
C ARG A 86 -2.02 20.64 -4.13
N ALA A 87 -2.12 21.97 -4.20
CA ALA A 87 -1.00 22.84 -4.58
C ALA A 87 0.17 22.69 -3.59
N LYS A 88 -0.13 22.69 -2.29
CA LYS A 88 0.86 22.46 -1.22
C LYS A 88 1.52 21.09 -1.34
N LEU A 89 0.74 20.04 -1.63
CA LEU A 89 1.25 18.68 -1.79
C LEU A 89 2.17 18.58 -3.01
N LYS A 90 1.79 19.18 -4.14
CA LYS A 90 2.64 19.21 -5.36
C LYS A 90 4.03 19.78 -5.09
N ARG A 91 4.11 20.85 -4.28
CA ARG A 91 5.38 21.49 -3.93
C ARG A 91 6.24 20.66 -2.98
N LEU A 92 5.63 20.09 -1.93
CA LEU A 92 6.38 19.47 -0.82
C LEU A 92 6.62 17.97 -1.04
N PHE A 93 5.73 17.25 -1.72
CA PHE A 93 5.78 15.79 -1.81
C PHE A 93 7.06 15.21 -2.45
N PRO A 94 7.63 15.81 -3.52
CA PRO A 94 8.82 15.26 -4.15
C PRO A 94 10.08 15.39 -3.27
N THR A 95 10.22 16.52 -2.57
CA THR A 95 11.49 16.95 -1.97
C THR A 95 11.58 16.71 -0.47
N VAL A 96 10.47 16.85 0.25
CA VAL A 96 10.43 16.97 1.71
C VAL A 96 10.41 15.60 2.40
N SER A 97 11.01 15.51 3.58
CA SER A 97 11.03 14.29 4.38
C SER A 97 9.62 13.88 4.86
N LYS A 98 9.47 12.65 5.36
CA LYS A 98 8.19 12.18 5.92
C LYS A 98 7.72 13.03 7.10
N ALA A 99 8.64 13.44 7.98
CA ALA A 99 8.31 14.17 9.21
C ALA A 99 7.82 15.58 8.89
N GLU A 100 8.55 16.31 8.06
CA GLU A 100 8.17 17.65 7.62
C GLU A 100 6.87 17.65 6.81
N LEU A 101 6.63 16.61 6.00
CA LEU A 101 5.35 16.49 5.28
C LEU A 101 4.17 16.28 6.24
N LEU A 102 4.36 15.52 7.33
CA LEU A 102 3.34 15.36 8.37
C LEU A 102 3.12 16.66 9.16
N ALA A 103 4.18 17.41 9.45
CA ALA A 103 4.08 18.73 10.08
C ALA A 103 3.33 19.74 9.18
N ALA A 104 3.51 19.66 7.87
CA ALA A 104 2.84 20.52 6.91
C ALA A 104 1.33 20.21 6.72
N PHE A 105 0.89 18.99 7.07
CA PHE A 105 -0.50 18.54 6.94
C PHE A 105 -1.02 17.94 8.26
N PRO A 106 -1.29 18.78 9.27
CA PRO A 106 -1.82 18.30 10.54
C PRO A 106 -3.17 17.59 10.33
N GLY A 107 -3.34 16.44 10.98
CA GLY A 107 -4.55 15.62 10.86
C GLY A 107 -4.60 14.69 9.64
N ARG A 108 -3.59 14.71 8.75
CA ARG A 108 -3.46 13.73 7.66
C ARG A 108 -2.46 12.64 8.01
N THR A 109 -2.78 11.42 7.61
CA THR A 109 -1.83 10.30 7.70
C THR A 109 -0.89 10.31 6.50
N TYR A 110 0.34 9.83 6.70
CA TYR A 110 1.32 9.69 5.63
C TYR A 110 0.79 8.90 4.43
N VAL A 111 0.05 7.82 4.70
CA VAL A 111 -0.57 6.97 3.66
C VAL A 111 -1.55 7.78 2.81
N SER A 112 -2.37 8.65 3.43
CA SER A 112 -3.27 9.53 2.69
C SER A 112 -2.51 10.47 1.76
N LEU A 113 -1.41 11.07 2.24
CA LEU A 113 -0.58 11.97 1.44
C LEU A 113 0.10 11.23 0.28
N GLN A 114 0.55 10.00 0.52
CA GLN A 114 1.19 9.14 -0.49
C GLN A 114 0.21 8.72 -1.58
N VAL A 115 -0.97 8.23 -1.23
CA VAL A 115 -2.01 7.84 -2.19
C VAL A 115 -2.42 9.05 -3.02
N SER A 116 -2.70 10.18 -2.39
CA SER A 116 -3.09 11.40 -3.11
C SER A 116 -1.97 11.93 -3.99
N GLY A 117 -0.70 11.88 -3.55
CA GLY A 117 0.44 12.26 -4.37
C GLY A 117 0.59 11.39 -5.61
N TYR A 118 0.45 10.07 -5.48
CA TYR A 118 0.51 9.14 -6.61
C TYR A 118 -0.67 9.28 -7.57
N GLN A 119 -1.88 9.52 -7.06
CA GLN A 119 -3.05 9.85 -7.88
C GLN A 119 -2.85 11.13 -8.70
N MET A 120 -2.05 12.07 -8.17
CA MET A 120 -1.64 13.29 -8.88
C MET A 120 -0.42 13.11 -9.79
N GLY A 121 0.10 11.88 -9.94
CA GLY A 121 1.29 11.57 -10.74
C GLY A 121 2.62 12.00 -10.11
N LEU A 122 2.62 12.44 -8.85
CA LEU A 122 3.82 12.90 -8.17
C LEU A 122 4.70 11.73 -7.75
N LYS A 123 6.02 11.86 -7.95
CA LYS A 123 7.01 10.89 -7.48
C LYS A 123 7.87 11.51 -6.38
N ARG A 124 8.15 10.72 -5.34
CA ARG A 124 9.13 11.05 -4.32
C ARG A 124 10.53 11.01 -4.90
N TRP A 125 11.38 11.98 -4.58
CA TRP A 125 12.81 11.84 -4.83
C TRP A 125 13.35 10.65 -4.04
N ARG A 126 14.05 9.76 -4.75
CA ARG A 126 14.66 8.58 -4.16
C ARG A 126 15.96 8.99 -3.48
N LYS A 127 16.16 8.49 -2.26
CA LYS A 127 17.42 8.68 -1.53
C LYS A 127 18.58 8.14 -2.38
N PRO A 128 19.78 8.75 -2.31
CA PRO A 128 20.98 8.14 -2.87
C PRO A 128 21.13 6.69 -2.40
N TYR A 129 21.70 5.86 -3.26
CA TYR A 129 22.06 4.51 -2.85
C TYR A 129 23.08 4.57 -1.72
N VAL A 130 22.92 3.71 -0.72
CA VAL A 130 23.91 3.58 0.35
C VAL A 130 25.19 3.02 -0.28
N LYS A 131 26.33 3.68 0.02
CA LYS A 131 27.66 3.21 -0.35
C LYS A 131 27.86 1.79 0.17
N THR A 132 28.24 0.88 -0.72
CA THR A 132 28.64 -0.48 -0.39
C THR A 132 30.12 -0.48 -0.09
N SER A 133 30.58 -1.43 0.71
CA SER A 133 32.01 -1.55 1.02
C SER A 133 32.90 -1.90 -0.20
N HIS A 134 32.38 -1.92 -1.43
CA HIS A 134 33.11 -2.30 -2.63
C HIS A 134 33.16 -1.13 -3.64
N PRO A 135 34.35 -0.56 -3.91
CA PRO A 135 34.52 0.65 -4.73
C PRO A 135 33.85 0.59 -6.10
N VAL A 136 34.10 -0.47 -6.89
CA VAL A 136 33.55 -0.63 -8.25
C VAL A 136 32.01 -0.57 -8.28
N LEU A 137 31.33 -1.09 -7.25
CA LEU A 137 29.87 -1.04 -7.20
C LEU A 137 29.34 0.33 -6.79
N ASP A 138 30.12 1.08 -6.02
CA ASP A 138 29.78 2.45 -5.65
C ASP A 138 29.93 3.38 -6.85
N ASP A 139 30.97 3.19 -7.65
CA ASP A 139 31.15 3.91 -8.91
C ASP A 139 30.00 3.63 -9.88
N VAL A 140 29.59 2.36 -10.02
CA VAL A 140 28.40 2.00 -10.83
C VAL A 140 27.13 2.66 -10.29
N ARG A 141 26.96 2.73 -8.97
CA ARG A 141 25.80 3.39 -8.35
C ARG A 141 25.79 4.89 -8.56
N GLU A 142 26.96 5.52 -8.49
CA GLU A 142 27.14 6.94 -8.74
C GLU A 142 26.92 7.26 -10.21
N ALA A 143 27.50 6.49 -11.13
CA ALA A 143 27.28 6.62 -12.56
C ALA A 143 25.80 6.48 -12.95
N CYS A 144 25.10 5.49 -12.39
CA CYS A 144 23.64 5.37 -12.57
C CYS A 144 22.91 6.63 -12.10
N ARG A 145 23.27 7.15 -10.91
CA ARG A 145 22.65 8.36 -10.36
C ARG A 145 22.89 9.58 -11.25
N THR A 146 24.11 9.77 -11.74
CA THR A 146 24.48 10.87 -12.64
C THR A 146 23.69 10.82 -13.94
N LYS A 147 23.44 9.62 -14.48
CA LYS A 147 22.63 9.40 -15.68
C LYS A 147 21.11 9.40 -15.43
N GLY A 148 20.67 9.52 -14.18
CA GLY A 148 19.26 9.45 -13.81
C GLY A 148 18.62 8.06 -13.93
N HIS A 149 19.43 7.02 -14.10
CA HIS A 149 18.98 5.62 -14.12
C HIS A 149 18.97 5.01 -12.71
N PHE A 150 18.07 4.06 -12.46
CA PHE A 150 18.02 3.33 -11.20
C PHE A 150 18.60 1.91 -11.34
N MET A 151 19.01 1.28 -10.23
CA MET A 151 19.52 -0.11 -10.24
C MET A 151 18.57 -1.13 -10.90
N PRO A 152 17.23 -1.06 -10.73
CA PRO A 152 16.33 -1.93 -11.49
C PRO A 152 16.38 -1.68 -13.00
N ASP A 153 16.58 -0.43 -13.42
CA ASP A 153 16.70 -0.09 -14.83
C ASP A 153 18.04 -0.59 -15.38
N LEU A 154 19.12 -0.49 -14.59
CA LEU A 154 20.42 -1.08 -14.90
C LEU A 154 20.33 -2.60 -15.08
N ASP A 155 19.56 -3.28 -14.22
CA ASP A 155 19.32 -4.71 -14.34
C ASP A 155 18.61 -5.09 -15.66
N VAL A 156 17.72 -4.22 -16.15
CA VAL A 156 17.05 -4.35 -17.45
C VAL A 156 18.02 -4.08 -18.60
N TYR A 157 18.78 -2.98 -18.55
CA TYR A 157 19.73 -2.61 -19.61
C TYR A 157 20.88 -3.60 -19.76
N ALA A 158 21.40 -4.11 -18.64
CA ALA A 158 22.54 -5.04 -18.63
C ALA A 158 22.10 -6.52 -18.73
N GLY A 159 20.80 -6.80 -18.68
CA GLY A 159 20.28 -8.18 -18.67
C GLY A 159 20.75 -8.99 -17.46
N THR A 160 20.93 -8.36 -16.30
CA THR A 160 21.47 -9.00 -15.08
C THR A 160 20.38 -9.51 -14.12
N GLY A 161 19.11 -9.32 -14.48
CA GLY A 161 17.94 -9.87 -13.79
C GLY A 161 17.56 -9.04 -12.56
N HIS A 162 17.92 -9.51 -11.36
CA HIS A 162 17.70 -8.77 -10.11
C HIS A 162 19.00 -8.57 -9.33
N TYR A 163 20.13 -8.55 -10.04
CA TYR A 163 21.43 -8.51 -9.42
C TYR A 163 21.65 -7.18 -8.71
N PHE A 164 21.53 -6.06 -9.41
CA PHE A 164 21.78 -4.74 -8.84
C PHE A 164 20.63 -4.26 -7.95
N SER A 165 19.40 -4.65 -8.28
CA SER A 165 18.20 -4.27 -7.53
C SER A 165 18.05 -4.99 -6.18
N ARG A 166 18.55 -6.23 -6.02
CA ARG A 166 18.34 -7.03 -4.78
C ARG A 166 19.60 -7.64 -4.17
N LEU A 167 20.58 -8.04 -4.98
CA LEU A 167 21.66 -8.93 -4.54
C LEU A 167 22.99 -8.20 -4.32
N ALA A 168 23.30 -7.19 -5.13
CA ALA A 168 24.60 -6.53 -5.17
C ALA A 168 24.95 -5.81 -3.86
N ALA A 169 23.98 -5.35 -3.06
CA ALA A 169 24.26 -4.70 -1.78
C ALA A 169 24.49 -5.69 -0.62
N ARG A 170 24.04 -6.94 -0.75
CA ARG A 170 24.00 -7.92 0.37
C ARG A 170 25.09 -8.99 0.29
N ARG A 171 25.72 -9.16 -0.87
CA ARG A 171 26.72 -10.20 -1.10
C ARG A 171 28.11 -9.71 -0.69
N LYS A 172 28.91 -10.58 -0.06
CA LYS A 172 30.34 -10.35 0.17
C LYS A 172 31.19 -10.55 -1.09
N LYS A 173 30.79 -11.48 -1.96
CA LYS A 173 31.47 -11.75 -3.23
C LYS A 173 30.60 -11.29 -4.39
N HIS A 174 31.12 -10.38 -5.20
CA HIS A 174 30.43 -9.83 -6.35
C HIS A 174 30.78 -10.60 -7.62
N ASP A 175 29.83 -10.64 -8.55
CA ASP A 175 29.97 -11.32 -9.83
C ASP A 175 30.45 -10.29 -10.85
N PHE A 176 31.77 -10.25 -11.05
CA PHE A 176 32.41 -9.25 -11.91
C PHE A 176 31.93 -9.31 -13.36
N ARG A 177 31.39 -10.45 -13.83
CA ARG A 177 30.80 -10.54 -15.18
C ARG A 177 29.55 -9.68 -15.30
N LYS A 178 28.74 -9.61 -14.24
CA LYS A 178 27.54 -8.78 -14.20
C LYS A 178 27.89 -7.31 -14.02
N VAL A 179 28.93 -7.03 -13.25
CA VAL A 179 29.48 -5.68 -13.08
C VAL A 179 30.03 -5.14 -14.40
N ASP A 180 30.80 -5.94 -15.15
CA ASP A 180 31.30 -5.58 -16.47
C ASP A 180 30.16 -5.29 -17.47
N LYS A 181 29.11 -6.13 -17.50
CA LYS A 181 27.92 -5.87 -18.31
C LYS A 181 27.23 -4.54 -17.95
N ALA A 182 27.13 -4.23 -16.65
CA ALA A 182 26.57 -2.97 -16.20
C ALA A 182 27.43 -1.77 -16.58
N ILE A 183 28.75 -1.87 -16.43
CA ILE A 183 29.69 -0.80 -16.81
C ILE A 183 29.59 -0.53 -18.32
N LYS A 184 29.55 -1.58 -19.14
CA LYS A 184 29.34 -1.47 -20.59
C LYS A 184 27.98 -0.86 -20.94
N ALA A 185 26.91 -1.28 -20.27
CA ALA A 185 25.57 -0.69 -20.46
C ALA A 185 25.53 0.79 -20.06
N LEU A 186 26.35 1.19 -19.09
CA LEU A 186 26.55 2.58 -18.70
C LEU A 186 27.63 3.29 -19.53
N GLY A 187 28.19 2.67 -20.57
CA GLY A 187 29.18 3.28 -21.46
C GLY A 187 30.54 3.57 -20.81
N GLY A 188 30.90 2.86 -19.74
CA GLY A 188 32.21 2.92 -19.10
C GLY A 188 33.11 1.76 -19.51
N THR A 189 34.37 1.81 -19.06
CA THR A 189 35.36 0.75 -19.23
C THR A 189 35.93 0.35 -17.86
N LEU A 190 36.04 -0.96 -17.60
CA LEU A 190 36.67 -1.48 -16.38
C LEU A 190 38.19 -1.62 -16.64
N THR A 191 38.99 -0.81 -15.97
CA THR A 191 40.46 -0.99 -15.91
C THR A 191 40.81 -1.79 -14.66
N ILE A 192 41.64 -2.82 -14.82
CA ILE A 192 42.23 -3.57 -13.71
C ILE A 192 43.68 -3.10 -13.65
N GLU A 193 44.01 -2.34 -12.61
CA GLU A 193 45.39 -2.04 -12.22
C GLU A 193 45.89 -3.08 -11.21
#